data_AF-A0A9E2EE41-F1
#
_entry.id   AF-A0A9E2EE41-F1
#
_cell.length_a   1.000
_cell.length_b   1.000
_cell.length_c   1.000
_cell.angle_alpha   90.00
_cell.angle_beta   90.00
_cell.angle_gamma   90.00
#
_symmetry.space_group_name_H-M   'P 1'
#
loop_
_entity.id
_entity.type
_entity.pdbx_description
1 polymer ?
#
loop_
_entity_poly.entity_id
_entity_poly.type
_entity_poly.pdbx_seq_one_letter_code
_entity_poly.pdbx_strand_id
1 'polypeptide(L)'
;MTIMSLWLPIIVSTVVAFIAGAVIWMAMPWHKKDWNKTPDEEALRAALKGCAPGMYTVPNVRDQADFKKPDVQQKFVDGPQAFIAVVPSGMPKMGGKLISMFIYNLLVAIICAYMVSRTLA
;
A
#
# COMPACT_ATOMS: atom_id res chain seq x y z
N MET A 1 -0.48 38.09 2.73
CA MET A 1 0.63 37.31 3.34
C MET A 1 1.51 36.71 2.25
N THR A 2 2.82 36.53 2.48
CA THR A 2 3.71 35.86 1.51
C THR A 2 3.93 34.41 1.93
N ILE A 3 4.29 33.53 0.98
CA ILE A 3 4.64 32.15 1.33
C ILE A 3 5.87 32.08 2.25
N MET A 4 6.81 33.03 2.08
CA MET A 4 8.00 33.10 2.92
C MET A 4 7.66 33.42 4.37
N SER A 5 6.57 34.13 4.68
CA SER A 5 6.16 34.33 6.08
C SER A 5 5.60 33.06 6.73
N LEU A 6 5.33 32.00 5.96
CA LEU A 6 4.77 30.73 6.44
C LEU A 6 5.81 29.60 6.54
N TRP A 7 7.11 29.91 6.41
CA TRP A 7 8.17 28.90 6.44
C TRP A 7 8.14 28.03 7.71
N LEU A 8 7.92 28.64 8.87
CA LEU A 8 7.87 27.92 10.14
C LEU A 8 6.64 26.99 10.23
N PRO A 9 5.41 27.46 9.99
CA PRO A 9 4.24 26.59 9.86
C PRO A 9 4.44 25.42 8.89
N ILE A 10 5.02 25.66 7.71
CA ILE A 10 5.28 24.61 6.70
C ILE A 10 6.14 23.49 7.30
N ILE A 11 7.29 23.84 7.89
CA ILE A 11 8.23 22.86 8.43
C ILE A 11 7.62 22.12 9.62
N VAL A 12 6.98 22.84 10.55
CA VAL A 12 6.37 22.23 11.74
C VAL A 12 5.25 21.26 11.34
N SER A 13 4.33 21.67 10.46
CA SER A 13 3.27 20.80 9.97
C SER A 13 3.80 19.57 9.25
N THR A 14 4.87 19.72 8.46
CA THR A 14 5.53 18.61 7.77
C THR A 14 6.04 17.56 8.76
N VAL A 15 6.78 17.99 9.78
CA VAL A 15 7.37 17.10 10.79
C VAL A 15 6.28 16.43 11.63
N VAL A 16 5.30 17.20 12.10
CA VAL A 16 4.19 16.66 12.91
C VAL A 16 3.37 15.65 12.12
N ALA A 17 2.98 15.97 10.88
CA ALA A 17 2.23 15.05 10.03
C ALA A 17 3.02 13.78 9.70
N PHE A 18 4.34 13.91 9.47
CA PHE A 18 5.21 12.77 9.25
C PHE A 18 5.28 11.84 10.47
N ILE A 19 5.50 12.40 11.66
CA ILE A 19 5.54 11.62 12.91
C ILE A 19 4.18 10.99 13.19
N ALA A 20 3.09 11.75 13.10
CA ALA A 20 1.74 11.24 13.33
C ALA A 20 1.40 10.09 12.37
N GLY A 21 1.70 10.26 11.07
CA GLY A 21 1.51 9.21 10.06
C GLY A 21 2.36 7.97 10.34
N ALA A 22 3.61 8.15 10.74
CA ALA A 22 4.50 7.05 11.13
C ALA A 22 3.96 6.25 12.32
N VAL A 23 3.46 6.92 13.36
CA VAL A 23 2.85 6.27 14.53
C VAL A 23 1.58 5.52 14.13
N ILE A 24 0.69 6.17 13.37
CA ILE A 24 -0.56 5.57 12.91
C ILE A 24 -0.30 4.32 12.07
N TRP A 25 0.67 4.36 11.16
CA TRP A 25 0.87 3.27 10.20
C TRP A 25 1.75 2.14 10.75
N MET A 26 2.77 2.47 11.56
CA MET A 26 3.75 1.48 12.02
C MET A 26 3.52 0.98 13.44
N ALA A 27 3.03 1.81 14.36
CA ALA A 27 2.92 1.45 15.77
C ALA A 27 1.57 0.84 16.14
N MET A 28 0.52 1.22 15.42
CA MET A 28 -0.83 0.86 15.80
C MET A 28 -1.26 -0.51 15.22
N PRO A 29 -2.05 -1.31 15.96
CA PRO A 29 -2.25 -2.72 15.66
C PRO A 29 -3.39 -3.00 14.66
N TRP A 30 -3.99 -1.99 14.04
CA TRP A 30 -5.22 -2.14 13.26
C TRP A 30 -5.11 -3.18 12.14
N HIS A 31 -3.95 -3.24 11.47
CA HIS A 31 -3.74 -4.17 10.37
C HIS A 31 -3.43 -5.61 10.80
N LYS A 32 -3.21 -5.89 12.09
CA LYS A 32 -2.83 -7.25 12.54
C LYS A 32 -3.90 -8.30 12.20
N LYS A 33 -5.17 -7.89 12.12
CA LYS A 33 -6.29 -8.78 11.78
C LYS A 33 -6.49 -8.95 10.27
N ASP A 34 -5.88 -8.09 9.46
CA ASP A 34 -5.97 -8.14 7.99
C ASP A 34 -5.08 -9.26 7.42
N TRP A 35 -4.09 -9.72 8.19
CA TRP A 35 -3.09 -10.70 7.76
C TRP A 35 -3.19 -11.97 8.59
N ASN A 36 -3.51 -13.08 7.93
CA ASN A 36 -3.48 -14.40 8.54
C ASN A 36 -2.26 -15.19 8.06
N LYS A 37 -1.64 -15.94 8.98
CA LYS A 37 -0.65 -16.94 8.62
C LYS A 37 -1.36 -18.13 7.96
N THR A 38 -0.83 -18.63 6.85
CA THR A 38 -1.36 -19.84 6.23
C THR A 38 -1.00 -21.09 7.05
N PRO A 39 -1.84 -22.14 7.04
CA PRO A 39 -1.55 -23.36 7.79
C PRO A 39 -0.19 -23.98 7.47
N ASP A 40 0.20 -23.96 6.19
CA ASP A 40 1.52 -24.39 5.71
C ASP A 40 2.18 -23.27 4.89
N GLU A 41 2.99 -22.46 5.57
CA GLU A 41 3.69 -21.32 4.96
C GLU A 41 4.79 -21.77 4.00
N GLU A 42 5.52 -22.84 4.31
CA GLU A 42 6.65 -23.27 3.49
C GLU A 42 6.20 -23.91 2.18
N ALA A 43 5.13 -24.72 2.20
CA ALA A 43 4.53 -25.24 0.97
C ALA A 43 4.01 -24.11 0.06
N LEU A 44 3.34 -23.11 0.63
CA LEU A 44 2.86 -21.95 -0.15
C LEU A 44 4.02 -21.12 -0.71
N ARG A 45 5.05 -20.85 0.08
CA ARG A 45 6.26 -20.14 -0.37
C ARG A 45 6.96 -20.87 -1.51
N ALA A 46 7.05 -22.20 -1.43
CA ALA A 46 7.61 -23.03 -2.49
C ALA A 46 6.77 -22.97 -3.77
N ALA A 47 5.43 -23.05 -3.65
CA ALA A 47 4.52 -23.00 -4.80
C ALA A 47 4.54 -21.64 -5.54
N LEU A 48 4.78 -20.55 -4.81
CA LEU A 48 4.88 -19.19 -5.38
C LEU A 48 6.27 -18.88 -5.94
N LYS A 49 7.27 -19.75 -5.71
CA LYS A 49 8.64 -19.56 -6.18
C LYS A 49 8.67 -19.66 -7.72
N GLY A 50 8.96 -18.54 -8.38
CA GLY A 50 8.98 -18.43 -9.84
C GLY A 50 7.89 -17.52 -10.41
N CYS A 51 6.90 -17.12 -9.60
CA CYS A 51 6.00 -16.04 -9.96
C CYS A 51 6.76 -14.71 -9.98
N ALA A 52 6.62 -13.94 -11.07
CA ALA A 52 7.14 -12.58 -11.12
C ALA A 52 6.32 -11.68 -10.18
N PRO A 53 6.87 -10.54 -9.72
CA PRO A 53 6.09 -9.57 -8.95
C PRO A 53 4.84 -9.12 -9.72
N GLY A 54 3.68 -9.17 -9.07
CA GLY A 54 2.39 -8.90 -9.72
C GLY A 54 1.19 -9.40 -8.94
N MET A 55 0.00 -9.20 -9.53
CA MET A 55 -1.28 -9.66 -9.00
C MET A 55 -1.76 -10.89 -9.75
N TYR A 56 -2.12 -11.93 -9.00
CA TYR A 56 -2.60 -13.20 -9.52
C TYR A 56 -3.97 -13.54 -8.91
N THR A 57 -4.82 -14.19 -9.70
CA THR A 57 -6.08 -14.77 -9.26
C THR A 57 -6.00 -16.29 -9.32
N VAL A 58 -6.60 -16.96 -8.35
CA VAL A 58 -6.70 -18.41 -8.29
C VAL A 58 -8.16 -18.77 -8.00
N PRO A 59 -8.85 -19.55 -8.86
CA PRO A 59 -8.46 -19.89 -10.24
C PRO A 59 -8.31 -18.63 -11.12
N ASN A 60 -7.40 -18.66 -12.09
CA ASN A 60 -7.27 -17.59 -13.08
C ASN A 60 -8.14 -17.89 -14.30
N VAL A 61 -8.99 -16.93 -14.67
CA VAL A 61 -9.76 -16.97 -15.91
C VAL A 61 -9.44 -15.71 -16.71
N ARG A 62 -8.89 -15.88 -17.91
CA ARG A 62 -8.46 -14.76 -18.78
C ARG A 62 -9.56 -14.28 -19.72
N ASP A 63 -10.43 -15.18 -20.18
CA ASP A 63 -11.54 -14.87 -21.06
C ASP A 63 -12.86 -15.12 -20.34
N GLN A 64 -13.79 -14.16 -20.42
CA GLN A 64 -15.11 -14.31 -19.84
C GLN A 64 -15.91 -15.48 -20.44
N ALA A 65 -15.63 -15.88 -21.68
CA ALA A 65 -16.25 -17.04 -22.30
C ALA A 65 -15.94 -18.36 -21.54
N ASP A 66 -14.75 -18.44 -20.92
CA ASP A 66 -14.31 -19.63 -20.19
C ASP A 66 -15.07 -19.85 -18.87
N PHE A 67 -15.69 -18.80 -18.32
CA PHE A 67 -16.54 -18.94 -17.12
C PHE A 67 -17.77 -19.83 -17.34
N LYS A 68 -18.18 -20.06 -18.59
CA LYS A 68 -19.30 -20.95 -18.91
C LYS A 68 -18.90 -22.42 -18.95
N LYS A 69 -17.60 -22.71 -18.92
CA LYS A 69 -17.11 -24.09 -18.99
C LYS A 69 -17.31 -24.77 -17.63
N PRO A 70 -17.94 -25.96 -17.58
CA PRO A 70 -18.23 -26.65 -16.31
C PRO A 70 -16.98 -26.96 -15.48
N ASP A 71 -15.86 -27.28 -16.12
CA ASP A 71 -14.58 -27.57 -15.43
C ASP A 71 -14.00 -26.33 -14.76
N VAL A 72 -14.17 -25.14 -15.37
CA VAL A 72 -13.75 -23.87 -14.78
C VAL A 72 -14.63 -23.54 -13.59
N GLN A 73 -15.95 -23.64 -13.73
CA GLN A 73 -16.90 -23.41 -12.63
C GLN A 73 -16.64 -24.34 -11.44
N GLN A 74 -16.33 -25.61 -11.72
CA GLN A 74 -16.04 -26.57 -10.67
C GLN A 74 -14.82 -26.16 -9.83
N LYS A 75 -13.78 -25.56 -10.42
CA LYS A 75 -12.63 -25.03 -9.64
C LYS A 75 -13.01 -23.91 -8.66
N PHE A 76 -14.01 -23.10 -9.00
CA PHE A 76 -14.51 -22.06 -8.09
C PHE A 76 -15.37 -22.63 -6.96
N VAL A 77 -16.11 -23.72 -7.23
CA VAL A 77 -16.91 -24.46 -6.24
C VAL A 77 -16.01 -25.23 -5.29
N ASP A 78 -15.03 -25.96 -5.81
CA ASP A 78 -14.07 -26.74 -5.03
C ASP A 78 -13.12 -25.82 -4.24
N GLY A 79 -12.84 -24.62 -4.78
CA GLY A 79 -11.95 -23.64 -4.18
C GLY A 79 -10.49 -24.13 -4.09
N PRO A 80 -9.63 -23.40 -3.36
CA PRO A 80 -9.87 -22.07 -2.79
C PRO A 80 -9.88 -20.97 -3.87
N GLN A 81 -10.60 -19.88 -3.58
CA GLN A 81 -10.52 -18.65 -4.36
C GLN A 81 -9.57 -17.66 -3.67
N ALA A 82 -8.59 -17.12 -4.38
CA ALA A 82 -7.59 -16.24 -3.81
C ALA A 82 -7.12 -15.15 -4.78
N PHE A 83 -6.80 -13.99 -4.20
CA PHE A 83 -5.99 -12.95 -4.83
C PHE A 83 -4.61 -12.98 -4.19
N ILE A 84 -3.57 -13.12 -5.01
CA ILE A 84 -2.20 -13.27 -4.54
C ILE A 84 -1.39 -12.08 -5.08
N ALA A 85 -0.87 -11.28 -4.15
CA ALA A 85 0.08 -10.21 -4.44
C ALA A 85 1.50 -10.73 -4.23
N VAL A 86 2.24 -10.96 -5.31
CA VAL A 86 3.66 -11.33 -5.25
C VAL A 86 4.48 -10.04 -5.29
N VAL A 87 5.27 -9.80 -4.25
CA VAL A 87 6.16 -8.64 -4.15
C VAL A 87 7.60 -9.03 -4.45
N PRO A 88 8.48 -8.09 -4.85
CA PRO A 88 9.88 -8.39 -5.11
C PRO A 88 10.59 -9.05 -3.93
N SER A 89 11.40 -10.06 -4.23
CA SER A 89 12.22 -10.77 -3.24
C SER A 89 13.23 -9.84 -2.57
N GLY A 90 13.40 -10.02 -1.26
CA GLY A 90 14.41 -9.31 -0.46
C GLY A 90 13.84 -8.74 0.83
N MET A 91 14.73 -8.24 1.69
CA MET A 91 14.31 -7.57 2.92
C MET A 91 13.59 -6.25 2.58
N PRO A 92 12.42 -5.96 3.18
CA PRO A 92 11.71 -4.71 2.94
C PRO A 92 12.61 -3.49 3.23
N LYS A 93 12.86 -2.67 2.21
CA LYS A 93 13.60 -1.41 2.36
C LYS A 93 12.63 -0.29 2.74
N MET A 94 12.72 0.19 3.97
CA MET A 94 11.83 1.24 4.49
C MET A 94 12.36 2.66 4.26
N GLY A 95 13.68 2.87 4.27
CA GLY A 95 14.28 4.21 4.27
C GLY A 95 13.83 5.10 3.10
N GLY A 96 13.87 4.58 1.87
CA GLY A 96 13.44 5.36 0.69
C GLY A 96 11.95 5.74 0.72
N LYS A 97 11.10 4.87 1.27
CA LYS A 97 9.66 5.13 1.43
C LYS A 97 9.40 6.20 2.48
N LEU A 98 10.13 6.18 3.59
CA LEU A 98 10.02 7.20 4.63
C LEU A 98 10.43 8.58 4.12
N ILE A 99 11.54 8.68 3.36
CA ILE A 99 11.96 9.93 2.72
C ILE A 99 10.88 10.42 1.74
N SER A 100 10.34 9.53 0.92
CA SER A 100 9.27 9.86 -0.03
C SER A 100 8.03 10.40 0.70
N MET A 101 7.65 9.80 1.83
CA MET A 101 6.51 10.26 2.64
C MET A 101 6.78 11.62 3.29
N PHE A 102 8.01 11.88 3.74
CA PHE A 102 8.39 13.19 4.28
C PHE A 102 8.30 14.28 3.21
N ILE A 103 8.84 14.02 2.01
CA ILE A 103 8.75 14.95 0.86
C ILE A 103 7.29 15.18 0.48
N TYR A 104 6.46 14.12 0.45
CA TYR A 104 5.04 14.24 0.18
C TYR A 104 4.35 15.18 1.18
N ASN A 105 4.59 14.99 2.49
CA ASN A 105 4.04 15.86 3.53
C ASN A 105 4.51 17.32 3.37
N LEU A 106 5.77 17.54 2.98
CA LEU A 106 6.31 18.88 2.72
C LEU A 106 5.58 19.55 1.55
N LEU A 107 5.38 18.84 0.45
CA LEU A 107 4.64 19.34 -0.71
C LEU A 107 3.20 19.71 -0.34
N VAL A 108 2.52 18.85 0.42
CA VAL A 108 1.17 19.14 0.91
C VAL A 108 1.16 20.39 1.79
N ALA A 109 2.10 20.52 2.73
CA ALA A 109 2.20 21.70 3.59
C ALA A 109 2.44 23.00 2.79
N ILE A 110 3.28 22.94 1.75
CA ILE A 110 3.52 24.07 0.83
C ILE A 110 2.23 24.43 0.07
N ILE A 111 1.47 23.45 -0.42
CA ILE A 111 0.20 23.69 -1.11
C ILE A 111 -0.81 24.34 -0.16
N CYS A 112 -0.94 23.85 1.07
CA CYS A 112 -1.80 24.46 2.09
C CYS A 112 -1.37 25.90 2.38
N ALA A 113 -0.06 26.17 2.56
CA ALA A 113 0.46 27.51 2.77
C ALA A 113 0.21 28.44 1.58
N TYR A 114 0.33 27.91 0.35
CA TYR A 114 -0.01 28.64 -0.87
C TYR A 114 -1.48 29.05 -0.86
N MET A 115 -2.40 28.13 -0.56
CA MET A 115 -3.83 28.43 -0.46
C MET A 115 -4.10 29.50 0.59
N VAL A 116 -3.52 29.39 1.79
CA VAL A 116 -3.63 30.40 2.86
C VAL A 116 -3.17 31.77 2.36
N SER A 117 -2.04 31.84 1.66
CA SER A 117 -1.49 33.11 1.14
C SER A 117 -2.40 33.81 0.10
N ARG A 118 -3.32 33.05 -0.53
CA ARG A 118 -4.24 33.54 -1.57
C ARG A 118 -5.67 33.76 -1.08
N THR A 119 -6.05 33.23 0.09
CA THR A 119 -7.44 33.19 0.55
C THR A 119 -7.67 33.89 1.87
N LEU A 120 -6.66 33.95 2.74
CA LEU A 120 -6.74 34.59 4.07
C LEU A 120 -5.98 35.93 4.08
N ALA A 121 -5.93 36.59 2.92
CA ALA A 121 -5.44 37.96 2.77
C ALA A 121 -6.56 38.96 3.02
#